data_AF-A0A3M1MWW7-F1
#
_entry.id   AF-A0A3M1MWW7-F1
#
_cell.length_a   1.000
_cell.length_b   1.000
_cell.length_c   1.000
_cell.angle_alpha   90.00
_cell.angle_beta   90.00
_cell.angle_gamma   90.00
#
_symmetry.space_group_name_H-M   'P 1'
#
loop_
_entity.id
_entity.type
_entity.pdbx_description
1 polymer ?
#
loop_
_entity_poly.entity_id
_entity_poly.type
_entity_poly.pdbx_seq_one_letter_code
_entity_poly.pdbx_strand_id
1 'polypeptide(L)'
;QVLVNVRVARKPDLATIPEIAARIEKVETDLAGRGRVLVRYSGTEPLLRIMIEGEDRNRIEAMAEDLASLVTQHIGLAGEEG
;
A
#
# COMPACT_ATOMS: atom_id res chain seq x y z
N GLN A 1 -13.32 5.48 -0.57
CA GLN A 1 -11.98 5.17 0.00
C GLN A 1 -11.88 3.67 0.30
N VAL A 2 -10.69 3.11 0.19
CA VAL A 2 -10.29 1.76 0.65
C VAL A 2 -9.11 1.94 1.60
N LEU A 3 -9.10 1.20 2.71
CA LEU A 3 -8.01 1.18 3.68
C LEU A 3 -7.57 -0.28 3.87
N VAL A 4 -6.32 -0.57 3.59
CA VAL A 4 -5.69 -1.88 3.80
C VAL A 4 -4.57 -1.73 4.82
N ASN A 5 -4.53 -2.65 5.78
CA ASN A 5 -3.45 -2.74 6.75
C ASN A 5 -2.61 -3.97 6.44
N VAL A 6 -1.31 -3.76 6.20
CA VAL A 6 -0.35 -4.84 5.97
C VAL A 6 0.54 -4.96 7.19
N ARG A 7 0.62 -6.17 7.76
CA ARG A 7 1.59 -6.48 8.82
C ARG A 7 2.99 -6.56 8.23
N VAL A 8 3.94 -5.81 8.79
CA VAL A 8 5.30 -5.69 8.27
C VAL A 8 6.36 -6.08 9.31
N ALA A 9 7.38 -6.81 8.89
CA ALA A 9 8.50 -7.25 9.74
C ALA A 9 9.50 -6.12 10.02
N ARG A 10 9.54 -5.12 9.13
CA ARG A 10 10.44 -3.97 9.20
C ARG A 10 9.79 -2.72 8.61
N LYS A 11 10.31 -1.55 8.99
CA LYS A 11 9.83 -0.23 8.53
C LYS A 11 10.95 0.52 7.78
N PRO A 12 11.47 -0.01 6.65
CA PRO A 12 12.46 0.70 5.84
C PRO A 12 11.83 1.94 5.21
N ASP A 13 12.65 2.81 4.64
CA ASP A 13 12.14 3.83 3.73
C ASP A 13 11.57 3.13 2.47
N LEU A 14 10.29 3.34 2.18
CA LEU A 14 9.62 2.72 1.02
C LEU A 14 10.25 3.15 -0.31
N ALA A 15 10.86 4.34 -0.36
CA ALA A 15 11.56 4.82 -1.55
C ALA A 15 12.80 3.98 -1.89
N THR A 16 13.33 3.22 -0.92
CA THR A 16 14.48 2.32 -1.12
C THR A 16 14.10 0.93 -1.65
N ILE A 17 12.80 0.66 -1.83
CA ILE A 17 12.28 -0.59 -2.40
C ILE A 17 11.69 -0.25 -3.78
N PRO A 18 12.46 -0.42 -4.88
CA PRO A 18 12.09 0.09 -6.20
C PRO A 18 10.69 -0.35 -6.67
N GLU A 19 10.32 -1.60 -6.41
CA GLU A 19 9.02 -2.14 -6.84
C GLU A 19 7.86 -1.47 -6.09
N ILE A 20 7.97 -1.28 -4.78
CA ILE A 20 6.93 -0.59 -3.98
C ILE A 20 6.85 0.89 -4.40
N ALA A 21 8.00 1.57 -4.50
CA ALA A 21 8.05 2.98 -4.89
C ALA A 21 7.42 3.21 -6.27
N ALA A 22 7.80 2.39 -7.26
CA ALA A 22 7.22 2.46 -8.61
C ALA A 22 5.71 2.18 -8.60
N ARG A 23 5.24 1.25 -7.75
CA ARG A 23 3.81 0.98 -7.67
C ARG A 23 3.02 2.12 -7.05
N ILE A 24 3.56 2.79 -6.03
CA ILE A 24 2.93 3.98 -5.44
C ILE A 24 2.81 5.10 -6.49
N GLU A 25 3.89 5.40 -7.20
CA GLU A 25 3.89 6.43 -8.26
C GLU A 25 2.88 6.11 -9.38
N LYS A 26 2.78 4.82 -9.76
CA LYS A 26 1.78 4.38 -10.74
C LYS A 26 0.36 4.60 -10.24
N VAL A 27 0.07 4.27 -8.97
CA VAL A 27 -1.25 4.53 -8.37
C VAL A 27 -1.55 6.03 -8.33
N GLU A 28 -0.59 6.86 -7.94
CA GLU A 28 -0.73 8.33 -7.95
C GLU A 28 -1.08 8.84 -9.36
N THR A 29 -0.36 8.36 -10.37
CA THR A 29 -0.57 8.70 -11.77
C THR A 29 -1.94 8.23 -12.28
N ASP A 30 -2.34 6.99 -11.96
CA ASP A 30 -3.60 6.41 -12.37
C ASP A 30 -4.83 7.14 -11.78
N LEU A 31 -4.64 7.76 -10.61
CA LEU A 31 -5.66 8.58 -9.95
C LEU A 31 -5.71 10.00 -10.53
N ALA A 32 -4.62 10.54 -11.09
CA ALA A 32 -4.57 11.80 -11.86
C ALA A 32 -5.44 12.95 -11.30
N GLY A 33 -5.39 13.20 -9.98
CA GLY A 33 -6.16 14.26 -9.31
C GLY A 33 -7.63 13.95 -9.02
N ARG A 34 -8.13 12.77 -9.43
CA ARG A 34 -9.48 12.25 -9.12
C ARG A 34 -9.48 11.31 -7.92
N GLY A 35 -8.40 11.32 -7.16
CA GLY A 35 -8.18 10.45 -6.03
C GLY A 35 -6.87 10.76 -5.32
N ARG A 36 -6.59 10.01 -4.27
CA ARG A 36 -5.37 10.14 -3.46
C ARG A 36 -4.90 8.77 -3.00
N VAL A 37 -3.60 8.59 -2.88
CA VAL A 37 -3.01 7.47 -2.17
C VAL A 37 -2.20 7.99 -0.99
N LEU A 38 -2.35 7.34 0.16
CA LEU A 38 -1.59 7.62 1.38
C LEU A 38 -1.02 6.30 1.88
N VAL A 39 0.31 6.21 1.91
CA VAL A 39 1.03 5.06 2.44
C VAL A 39 1.86 5.52 3.63
N ARG A 40 1.62 4.93 4.81
CA ARG A 40 2.35 5.29 6.03
C ARG A 40 2.46 4.13 7.01
N TYR A 41 3.54 4.10 7.77
CA TYR A 41 3.66 3.19 8.90
C TYR A 41 2.77 3.62 10.07
N SER A 42 2.25 2.64 10.82
CA SER A 42 1.72 2.88 12.17
C SER A 42 2.87 3.25 13.12
N GLY A 43 2.65 4.18 14.05
CA GLY A 43 3.65 4.57 15.03
C GLY A 43 3.85 3.54 16.14
N THR A 44 2.77 2.87 16.54
CA THR A 44 2.75 1.96 17.70
C THR A 44 2.64 0.49 17.32
N GLU A 45 2.28 0.18 16.07
CA GLU A 45 2.04 -1.19 15.61
C GLU A 45 3.00 -1.56 14.46
N PRO A 46 3.26 -2.86 14.22
CA PRO A 46 4.01 -3.35 13.07
C PRO A 46 3.13 -3.37 11.80
N LEU A 47 2.51 -2.24 11.47
CA LEU A 47 1.60 -2.09 10.34
C LEU A 47 2.09 -1.04 9.34
N LEU A 48 1.93 -1.31 8.06
CA LEU A 48 1.85 -0.33 6.99
C LEU A 48 0.38 -0.13 6.61
N ARG A 49 -0.07 1.12 6.61
CA ARG A 49 -1.43 1.51 6.24
C ARG A 49 -1.42 2.08 4.83
N ILE A 50 -2.23 1.49 3.96
CA ILE A 50 -2.43 1.91 2.57
C ILE A 50 -3.86 2.41 2.45
N MET A 51 -4.04 3.69 2.17
CA MET A 51 -5.35 4.27 1.92
C MET A 51 -5.41 4.80 0.50
N ILE A 52 -6.44 4.39 -0.25
CA ILE A 52 -6.70 4.89 -1.60
C ILE A 52 -8.10 5.48 -1.65
N GLU A 53 -8.21 6.70 -2.16
CA GLU A 53 -9.46 7.43 -2.39
C GLU A 53 -9.65 7.62 -3.90
N GLY A 54 -10.89 7.47 -4.37
CA GLY A 54 -11.25 7.65 -5.77
C GLY A 54 -12.74 7.38 -6.01
N GLU A 55 -13.20 7.72 -7.21
CA GLU A 55 -14.60 7.61 -7.65
C GLU A 55 -15.04 6.15 -7.92
N ASP A 56 -14.15 5.32 -8.48
CA ASP A 56 -14.42 3.94 -8.84
C ASP A 56 -13.94 3.01 -7.73
N ARG A 57 -14.90 2.45 -6.99
CA ARG A 57 -14.64 1.55 -5.85
C ARG A 57 -13.86 0.31 -6.26
N ASN A 58 -14.24 -0.35 -7.35
CA ASN A 58 -13.61 -1.59 -7.79
C ASN A 58 -12.16 -1.34 -8.20
N ARG A 59 -11.92 -0.20 -8.88
CA ARG A 59 -10.57 0.20 -9.30
C ARG A 59 -9.67 0.49 -8.11
N ILE A 60 -10.13 1.27 -7.13
CA ILE A 60 -9.29 1.61 -5.95
C ILE A 60 -9.06 0.41 -5.03
N GLU A 61 -9.98 -0.56 -5.01
CA GLU A 61 -9.84 -1.81 -4.26
C GLU A 61 -8.74 -2.68 -4.87
N ALA A 62 -8.80 -2.92 -6.19
CA ALA A 62 -7.76 -3.65 -6.91
C ALA A 62 -6.36 -3.00 -6.79
N MET A 63 -6.30 -1.67 -6.82
CA MET A 63 -5.03 -0.94 -6.58
C MET A 63 -4.48 -1.17 -5.17
N ALA A 64 -5.34 -1.16 -4.16
CA ALA A 64 -4.94 -1.32 -2.77
C ALA A 64 -4.48 -2.76 -2.48
N GLU A 65 -5.18 -3.76 -3.01
CA GLU A 65 -4.81 -5.17 -2.89
C GLU A 65 -3.48 -5.50 -3.57
N ASP A 66 -3.25 -5.00 -4.78
CA ASP A 66 -2.00 -5.20 -5.49
C ASP A 66 -0.82 -4.59 -4.72
N LEU A 67 -0.95 -3.33 -4.26
CA LEU A 67 0.09 -2.69 -3.48
C LEU A 67 0.32 -3.42 -2.14
N ALA A 68 -0.75 -3.91 -1.50
CA ALA A 68 -0.65 -4.68 -0.26
C ALA A 68 0.09 -6.00 -0.47
N SER A 69 -0.20 -6.73 -1.55
CA SER A 69 0.50 -7.96 -1.92
C SER A 69 2.00 -7.70 -2.10
N LEU A 70 2.35 -6.64 -2.82
CA LEU A 70 3.75 -6.26 -3.05
C LEU A 70 4.47 -5.92 -1.74
N VAL A 71 3.82 -5.16 -0.84
CA VAL A 71 4.35 -4.87 0.49
C VAL A 71 4.59 -6.15 1.28
N THR A 72 3.63 -7.08 1.28
CA THR A 72 3.76 -8.37 1.96
C THR A 72 4.96 -9.16 1.45
N GLN A 73 5.18 -9.21 0.13
CA GLN A 73 6.31 -9.93 -0.47
C GLN A 73 7.68 -9.37 -0.07
N HIS A 74 7.81 -8.04 0.01
CA HIS A 74 9.10 -7.42 0.32
C HIS A 74 9.37 -7.29 1.81
N ILE A 75 8.37 -6.86 2.59
CA ILE A 75 8.54 -6.45 3.99
C ILE A 75 7.48 -7.02 4.93
N GLY A 76 6.63 -7.93 4.46
CA GLY A 76 5.62 -8.59 5.28
C GLY A 76 6.21 -9.35 6.47
N LEU A 77 5.42 -9.50 7.52
CA LEU A 77 5.70 -10.49 8.55
C LEU A 77 5.55 -11.88 7.93
N ALA A 78 6.58 -12.73 8.04
CA ALA A 78 6.50 -14.10 7.55
C ALA A 78 5.42 -14.85 8.37
N GLY A 79 4.37 -15.27 7.67
CA GLY A 79 3.18 -15.88 8.26
C GLY A 79 2.12 -14.84 8.58
N GLU A 80 1.11 -14.75 7.73
CA GLU A 80 -0.28 -15.14 8.03
C GLU A 80 -1.01 -15.21 6.66
N GLU A 81 -0.84 -16.35 5.97
CA GLU A 81 -1.92 -16.87 5.13
C GLU A 81 -2.92 -17.47 6.12
N GLY A 82 -3.97 -16.71 6.43
CA GLY A 82 -5.06 -17.11 7.32
C GLY A 82 -6.36 -16.52 6.85
#